data_AF-A0A1E3YMQ6-F1
#
_entry.id   AF-A0A1E3YMQ6-F1
#
_cell.length_a   1.000
_cell.length_b   1.000
_cell.length_c   1.000
_cell.angle_alpha   90.00
_cell.angle_beta   90.00
_cell.angle_gamma   90.00
#
_symmetry.space_group_name_H-M   'P 1'
#
loop_
_entity.id
_entity.type
_entity.pdbx_description
1 polymer ?
#
loop_
_entity_poly.entity_id
_entity_poly.type
_entity_poly.pdbx_seq_one_letter_code
_entity_poly.pdbx_strand_id
1 'polypeptide(L)'
;MPRGVLMGIALSCGAWRRACTTAYLAIALVVAMPVVGRAQDGQISEASVRSHMFMLASDALHGRASGTRDEWIAATYAASQLMRWGFEPVDGADELVQTIETDRVELAAPPALHVGSHAFEHGRDMIVRTIGTTPVSGPLVRFVPGVPIPPGAVVLVIGPDLPSAEIIGAAAAVLEPETPELRARWAEAAAALRATVSSGPWRVALDAQAFLALSREAAGSVVHLDAITRPVRTWNVIAQVRGRDEARADEVVLISAHLDHLGVRGDGPDTIYNGADDDASGVTAVLELARAIGEGRRPRRTLMVALFGSEETGGAGSRAFVERPPVPLTHVVANLQFEMIGRPDPAVPAGTLWLTGFERSTLGAELVRRGARLVADPHPDERFFFRSDNIRLANRGVVAHTVSSYGLHEDYHTPADEIARIDFAHMTRAIASMLRPIAWLLDTTFVPAWHEDGRPAGTGTAADRQ
;
A
#
# COMPACT_ATOMS: atom_id res chain seq x y z
N MET A 1 27.17 55.35 -30.38
CA MET A 1 28.01 55.14 -31.58
C MET A 1 29.03 56.28 -31.67
N PRO A 2 30.31 56.06 -32.03
CA PRO A 2 31.02 54.78 -32.11
C PRO A 2 32.51 54.81 -31.63
N ARG A 3 33.13 53.61 -31.64
CA ARG A 3 34.58 53.28 -31.80
C ARG A 3 35.45 53.41 -30.53
N GLY A 4 36.06 52.36 -29.95
CA GLY A 4 36.82 51.23 -30.54
C GLY A 4 38.20 51.73 -30.99
N VAL A 5 39.38 51.13 -30.76
CA VAL A 5 39.82 49.76 -30.47
C VAL A 5 41.35 49.84 -30.09
N LEU A 6 41.93 48.71 -29.65
CA LEU A 6 43.33 48.23 -29.87
C LEU A 6 44.43 48.45 -28.80
N MET A 7 44.53 47.47 -27.89
CA MET A 7 45.60 46.46 -27.79
C MET A 7 47.00 46.77 -28.37
N GLY A 8 48.05 46.60 -27.56
CA GLY A 8 49.46 46.54 -27.99
C GLY A 8 50.42 46.19 -26.85
N ILE A 9 51.21 45.15 -27.03
CA ILE A 9 51.98 44.37 -26.03
C ILE A 9 53.47 44.73 -26.03
N ALA A 10 54.05 44.71 -24.81
CA ALA A 10 55.44 44.40 -24.38
C ALA A 10 56.66 45.16 -24.93
N LEU A 11 57.59 45.45 -24.00
CA LEU A 11 59.02 45.03 -23.96
C LEU A 11 59.65 45.63 -22.69
N SER A 12 60.00 44.79 -21.71
CA SER A 12 61.37 44.38 -21.34
C SER A 12 62.29 45.51 -20.86
N CYS A 13 62.85 45.35 -19.66
CA CYS A 13 64.28 45.11 -19.40
C CYS A 13 64.57 45.32 -17.90
N GLY A 14 65.29 44.39 -17.28
CA GLY A 14 65.53 44.36 -15.83
C GLY A 14 66.60 45.33 -15.35
N ALA A 15 66.68 45.53 -14.02
CA ALA A 15 67.89 45.23 -13.23
C ALA A 15 67.75 45.63 -11.74
N TRP A 16 68.04 44.66 -10.87
CA TRP A 16 68.91 44.77 -9.69
C TRP A 16 68.56 45.76 -8.55
N ARG A 17 68.15 45.23 -7.38
CA ARG A 17 69.01 45.11 -6.16
C ARG A 17 68.23 44.72 -4.88
N ARG A 18 68.84 43.76 -4.17
CA ARG A 18 69.00 43.62 -2.70
C ARG A 18 67.80 43.20 -1.82
N ALA A 19 67.89 41.93 -1.40
CA ALA A 19 67.92 41.46 -0.01
C ALA A 19 66.88 42.02 0.99
N CYS A 20 65.98 41.14 1.45
CA CYS A 20 65.79 40.89 2.87
C CYS A 20 65.06 39.55 3.09
N THR A 21 65.77 38.66 3.76
CA THR A 21 65.31 37.43 4.40
C THR A 21 64.11 37.67 5.30
N THR A 22 62.97 37.05 4.98
CA THR A 22 62.03 36.55 6.00
C THR A 22 61.23 35.40 5.41
N ALA A 23 61.57 34.18 5.81
CA ALA A 23 60.79 32.99 5.55
C ALA A 23 59.53 33.02 6.42
N TYR A 24 58.35 33.09 5.78
CA TYR A 24 57.10 32.66 6.39
C TYR A 24 56.71 31.34 5.73
N LEU A 25 57.20 30.23 6.30
CA LEU A 25 56.58 28.93 6.10
C LEU A 25 55.27 28.96 6.91
N ALA A 26 54.16 29.29 6.25
CA ALA A 26 52.84 29.07 6.82
C ALA A 26 52.57 27.56 6.79
N ILE A 27 53.00 26.86 7.85
CA ILE A 27 52.51 25.51 8.13
C ILE A 27 51.04 25.69 8.50
N ALA A 28 50.15 25.48 7.53
CA ALA A 28 48.74 25.25 7.79
C ALA A 28 48.63 23.92 8.53
N LEU A 29 48.64 23.99 9.86
CA LEU A 29 48.31 22.87 10.71
C LEU A 29 46.82 22.59 10.49
N VAL A 30 46.50 21.73 9.53
CA VAL A 30 45.17 21.12 9.41
C VAL A 30 45.04 20.21 10.62
N VAL A 31 44.53 20.77 11.71
CA VAL A 31 44.02 19.98 12.83
C VAL A 31 42.83 19.22 12.25
N ALA A 32 43.06 17.96 11.88
CA ALA A 32 42.00 17.01 11.62
C ALA A 32 41.24 16.85 12.93
N MET A 33 40.21 17.68 13.14
CA MET A 33 39.25 17.42 14.18
C MET A 33 38.61 16.06 13.85
N PRO A 34 38.58 15.11 14.79
CA PRO A 34 37.77 13.93 14.58
C PRO A 34 36.34 14.44 14.39
N VAL A 35 35.76 14.17 13.22
CA VAL A 35 34.32 14.22 13.06
C VAL A 35 33.79 13.16 14.02
N VAL A 36 33.52 13.58 15.25
CA VAL A 36 32.73 12.80 16.19
C VAL A 36 31.42 12.57 15.47
N GLY A 37 31.20 11.34 15.00
CA GLY A 37 29.96 10.94 14.39
C GLY A 37 28.84 11.37 15.32
N ARG A 38 27.88 12.14 14.80
CA ARG A 38 26.64 12.41 15.53
C ARG A 38 26.11 11.06 16.01
N ALA A 39 25.83 10.96 17.31
CA ALA A 39 25.10 9.82 17.84
C ALA A 39 23.86 9.59 16.96
N GLN A 40 23.64 8.35 16.55
CA GLN A 40 22.50 7.94 15.73
C GLN A 40 21.15 8.12 16.48
N ASP A 41 21.21 8.35 17.79
CA ASP A 41 20.08 8.69 18.64
C ASP A 41 19.54 10.08 18.24
N GLY A 42 18.37 10.10 17.60
CA GLY A 42 17.69 11.32 17.14
C GLY A 42 17.54 11.46 15.62
N GLN A 43 17.97 10.46 14.83
CA GLN A 43 17.69 10.47 13.38
C GLN A 43 16.23 10.19 13.07
N ILE A 44 15.56 9.31 13.82
CA ILE A 44 14.10 9.10 13.77
C ILE A 44 13.49 9.87 14.93
N SER A 45 12.50 10.72 14.66
CA SER A 45 11.87 11.56 15.68
C SER A 45 10.37 11.37 15.70
N GLU A 46 9.77 11.47 16.89
CA GLU A 46 8.31 11.35 17.05
C GLU A 46 7.57 12.42 16.24
N ALA A 47 8.14 13.62 16.12
CA ALA A 47 7.56 14.68 15.30
C ALA A 47 7.47 14.29 13.82
N SER A 48 8.50 13.62 13.28
CA SER A 48 8.50 13.13 11.90
C SER A 48 7.53 11.97 11.70
N VAL A 49 7.54 10.99 12.61
CA VAL A 49 6.59 9.86 12.64
C VAL A 49 5.14 10.37 12.67
N ARG A 50 4.83 11.30 13.59
CA ARG A 50 3.51 11.94 13.66
C ARG A 50 3.14 12.65 12.37
N SER A 51 4.09 13.35 11.73
CA SER A 51 3.79 14.08 10.49
C SER A 51 3.34 13.17 9.34
N HIS A 52 3.94 11.98 9.22
CA HIS A 52 3.50 10.98 8.25
C HIS A 52 2.16 10.38 8.63
N MET A 53 1.98 9.98 9.90
CA MET A 53 0.73 9.40 10.38
C MET A 53 -0.46 10.35 10.22
N PHE A 54 -0.32 11.63 10.56
CA PHE A 54 -1.36 12.64 10.39
C PHE A 54 -1.71 12.93 8.93
N MET A 55 -0.85 12.58 7.97
CA MET A 55 -1.19 12.65 6.55
C MET A 55 -1.86 11.34 6.10
N LEU A 56 -1.20 10.21 6.36
CA LEU A 56 -1.58 8.91 5.80
C LEU A 56 -2.89 8.41 6.42
N ALA A 57 -3.05 8.49 7.74
CA ALA A 57 -4.25 8.01 8.44
C ALA A 57 -5.28 9.12 8.72
N SER A 58 -5.29 10.16 7.89
CA SER A 58 -6.28 11.24 8.01
C SER A 58 -7.60 10.89 7.34
N ASP A 59 -8.71 11.33 7.93
CA ASP A 59 -10.05 11.31 7.32
C ASP A 59 -10.06 11.98 5.94
N ALA A 60 -9.14 12.94 5.71
CA ALA A 60 -8.99 13.62 4.42
C ALA A 60 -8.60 12.68 3.27
N LEU A 61 -8.09 11.48 3.56
CA LEU A 61 -7.80 10.43 2.60
C LEU A 61 -8.85 9.31 2.59
N HIS A 62 -9.96 9.46 3.32
CA HIS A 62 -11.09 8.53 3.33
C HIS A 62 -10.68 7.03 3.37
N GLY A 63 -9.67 6.70 4.16
CA GLY A 63 -9.18 5.33 4.33
C GLY A 63 -8.36 4.74 3.17
N ARG A 64 -7.88 5.57 2.23
CA ARG A 64 -6.92 5.21 1.16
C ARG A 64 -7.30 3.93 0.39
N ALA A 65 -8.59 3.71 0.13
CA ALA A 65 -9.04 2.50 -0.55
C ALA A 65 -8.32 2.28 -1.88
N SER A 66 -7.98 1.03 -2.19
CA SER A 66 -7.25 0.74 -3.42
C SER A 66 -8.03 1.13 -4.68
N GLY A 67 -7.32 1.79 -5.57
CA GLY A 67 -7.76 2.36 -6.84
C GLY A 67 -8.61 3.61 -6.74
N THR A 68 -8.60 4.26 -5.57
CA THR A 68 -9.24 5.55 -5.37
C THR A 68 -8.29 6.71 -5.62
N ARG A 69 -8.84 7.92 -5.72
CA ARG A 69 -8.06 9.15 -5.73
C ARG A 69 -7.17 9.27 -4.49
N ASP A 70 -7.58 8.70 -3.37
CA ASP A 70 -6.91 8.89 -2.09
C ASP A 70 -5.70 7.96 -1.93
N GLU A 71 -5.75 6.74 -2.47
CA GLU A 71 -4.55 5.90 -2.67
C GLU A 71 -3.53 6.63 -3.57
N TRP A 72 -3.98 7.26 -4.68
CA TRP A 72 -3.10 8.05 -5.55
C TRP A 72 -2.46 9.25 -4.83
N ILE A 73 -3.21 9.95 -3.96
CA ILE A 73 -2.66 11.04 -3.14
C ILE A 73 -1.61 10.51 -2.17
N ALA A 74 -1.88 9.38 -1.50
CA ALA A 74 -0.91 8.74 -0.61
C ALA A 74 0.36 8.32 -1.36
N ALA A 75 0.23 7.73 -2.56
CA ALA A 75 1.36 7.36 -3.42
C ALA A 75 2.19 8.58 -3.83
N THR A 76 1.50 9.64 -4.28
CA THR A 76 2.14 10.90 -4.70
C THR A 76 2.86 11.57 -3.52
N TYR A 77 2.25 11.56 -2.33
CA TYR A 77 2.85 12.07 -1.11
C TYR A 77 4.15 11.33 -0.78
N ALA A 78 4.09 9.99 -0.71
CA ALA A 78 5.25 9.17 -0.40
C ALA A 78 6.38 9.33 -1.44
N ALA A 79 6.04 9.30 -2.73
CA ALA A 79 6.99 9.55 -3.81
C ALA A 79 7.65 10.94 -3.69
N SER A 80 6.88 11.97 -3.34
CA SER A 80 7.40 13.33 -3.14
C SER A 80 8.37 13.42 -1.96
N GLN A 81 8.11 12.69 -0.86
CA GLN A 81 9.05 12.61 0.25
C GLN A 81 10.34 11.89 -0.16
N LEU A 82 10.23 10.75 -0.84
CA LEU A 82 11.38 9.99 -1.34
C LEU A 82 12.25 10.81 -2.30
N MET A 83 11.65 11.52 -3.26
CA MET A 83 12.37 12.44 -4.16
C MET A 83 13.11 13.54 -3.38
N ARG A 84 12.47 14.12 -2.36
CA ARG A 84 13.09 15.13 -1.49
C ARG A 84 14.34 14.60 -0.77
N TRP A 85 14.37 13.31 -0.45
CA TRP A 85 15.50 12.64 0.19
C TRP A 85 16.48 12.00 -0.79
N GLY A 86 16.37 12.33 -2.09
CA GLY A 86 17.32 11.92 -3.13
C GLY A 86 17.14 10.51 -3.64
N PHE A 87 15.98 9.89 -3.41
CA PHE A 87 15.61 8.64 -4.09
C PHE A 87 15.24 8.93 -5.55
N GLU A 88 15.64 8.02 -6.42
CA GLU A 88 15.44 8.08 -7.86
C GLU A 88 14.56 6.91 -8.33
N PRO A 89 13.95 7.01 -9.54
CA PRO A 89 13.33 5.86 -10.17
C PRO A 89 14.35 4.71 -10.29
N VAL A 90 13.85 3.48 -10.23
CA VAL A 90 14.65 2.30 -10.57
C VAL A 90 15.06 2.33 -12.04
N ASP A 91 16.16 1.65 -12.37
CA ASP A 91 16.73 1.67 -13.72
C ASP A 91 15.67 1.31 -14.79
N GLY A 92 15.44 2.23 -15.74
CA GLY A 92 14.47 2.05 -16.82
C GLY A 92 13.04 2.53 -16.51
N ALA A 93 12.76 3.03 -15.32
CA ALA A 93 11.54 3.75 -15.00
C ALA A 93 11.73 5.27 -15.11
N ASP A 94 10.72 5.99 -15.61
CA ASP A 94 10.73 7.45 -15.69
C ASP A 94 10.22 8.11 -14.38
N GLU A 95 9.42 7.38 -13.60
CA GLU A 95 8.73 7.87 -12.41
C GLU A 95 8.84 6.89 -11.25
N LEU A 96 8.73 7.39 -10.01
CA LEU A 96 8.68 6.56 -8.80
C LEU A 96 7.33 5.83 -8.65
N VAL A 97 6.26 6.37 -9.23
CA VAL A 97 4.92 5.80 -9.06
C VAL A 97 4.61 4.89 -10.24
N GLN A 98 4.51 3.60 -9.97
CA GLN A 98 4.14 2.59 -10.96
C GLN A 98 2.63 2.40 -10.97
N THR A 99 1.99 2.65 -12.11
CA THR A 99 0.56 2.35 -12.31
C THR A 99 0.36 0.87 -12.67
N ILE A 100 -0.61 0.23 -12.02
CA ILE A 100 -0.91 -1.20 -12.20
C ILE A 100 -2.40 -1.35 -12.52
N GLU A 101 -2.71 -2.08 -13.59
CA GLU A 101 -4.08 -2.52 -13.86
C GLU A 101 -4.43 -3.69 -12.93
N THR A 102 -5.55 -3.57 -12.22
CA THR A 102 -6.09 -4.65 -11.40
C THR A 102 -7.04 -5.51 -12.23
N ASP A 103 -7.43 -6.66 -11.69
CA ASP A 103 -8.53 -7.48 -12.21
C ASP A 103 -9.92 -6.92 -11.85
N ARG A 104 -9.97 -5.82 -11.09
CA ARG A 104 -11.20 -5.13 -10.72
C ARG A 104 -11.58 -4.14 -11.81
N VAL A 105 -12.88 -3.97 -11.97
CA VAL A 105 -13.49 -2.91 -12.77
C VAL A 105 -14.42 -2.08 -11.88
N GLU A 106 -14.71 -0.85 -12.29
CA GLU A 106 -15.66 0.04 -11.62
C GLU A 106 -16.59 0.69 -12.64
N LEU A 107 -17.71 1.25 -12.18
CA LEU A 107 -18.63 2.00 -13.04
C LEU A 107 -17.95 3.23 -13.64
N ALA A 108 -18.01 3.34 -14.97
CA ALA A 108 -17.64 4.52 -15.74
C ALA A 108 -18.82 5.45 -16.01
N ALA A 109 -20.05 4.92 -15.95
CA ALA A 109 -21.30 5.68 -16.06
C ALA A 109 -22.38 5.04 -15.16
N PRO A 110 -23.45 5.78 -14.80
CA PRO A 110 -24.58 5.20 -14.07
C PRO A 110 -25.13 3.97 -14.82
N PRO A 111 -25.29 2.81 -14.16
CA PRO A 111 -25.87 1.62 -14.77
C PRO A 111 -27.34 1.85 -15.11
N ALA A 112 -27.83 1.11 -16.09
CA ALA A 112 -29.20 1.21 -16.57
C ALA A 112 -29.93 -0.14 -16.41
N LEU A 113 -31.19 -0.06 -15.99
CA LEU A 113 -32.11 -1.20 -15.93
C LEU A 113 -33.30 -0.93 -16.85
N HIS A 114 -33.56 -1.86 -17.77
CA HIS A 114 -34.71 -1.80 -18.66
C HIS A 114 -35.53 -3.09 -18.60
N VAL A 115 -36.85 -2.96 -18.64
CA VAL A 115 -37.78 -4.09 -18.76
C VAL A 115 -39.06 -3.61 -19.44
N GLY A 116 -39.44 -4.24 -20.55
CA GLY A 116 -40.60 -3.79 -21.33
C GLY A 116 -40.50 -2.31 -21.72
N SER A 117 -41.45 -1.50 -21.26
CA SER A 117 -41.47 -0.03 -21.47
C SER A 117 -40.83 0.78 -20.33
N HIS A 118 -40.39 0.11 -19.27
CA HIS A 118 -39.79 0.75 -18.10
C HIS A 118 -38.28 0.90 -18.26
N ALA A 119 -37.78 2.07 -17.88
CA ALA A 119 -36.36 2.38 -17.75
C ALA A 119 -36.14 3.02 -16.38
N PHE A 120 -35.16 2.53 -15.62
CA PHE A 120 -34.87 3.01 -14.27
C PHE A 120 -33.48 3.60 -14.20
N GLU A 121 -33.38 4.80 -13.61
CA GLU A 121 -32.14 5.53 -13.43
C GLU A 121 -31.50 5.24 -12.09
N HIS A 122 -30.20 4.92 -12.11
CA HIS A 122 -29.42 4.75 -10.90
C HIS A 122 -29.35 6.05 -10.07
N GLY A 123 -29.51 5.92 -8.76
CA GLY A 123 -29.56 7.02 -7.80
C GLY A 123 -30.93 7.68 -7.68
N ARG A 124 -31.78 7.65 -8.72
CA ARG A 124 -33.18 8.13 -8.65
C ARG A 124 -34.14 6.99 -8.36
N ASP A 125 -34.27 6.07 -9.29
CA ASP A 125 -35.29 5.01 -9.28
C ASP A 125 -34.74 3.70 -8.66
N MET A 126 -33.40 3.54 -8.67
CA MET A 126 -32.72 2.35 -8.15
C MET A 126 -31.32 2.62 -7.58
N ILE A 127 -30.85 1.80 -6.64
CA ILE A 127 -29.46 1.78 -6.15
C ILE A 127 -28.85 0.43 -6.48
N VAL A 128 -27.86 0.42 -7.36
CA VAL A 128 -27.02 -0.75 -7.63
C VAL A 128 -25.99 -0.86 -6.50
N ARG A 129 -26.06 -1.97 -5.76
CA ARG A 129 -25.20 -2.25 -4.60
C ARG A 129 -24.00 -3.12 -5.00
N THR A 130 -24.20 -4.06 -5.92
CA THR A 130 -23.14 -4.88 -6.52
C THR A 130 -23.41 -5.05 -8.01
N ILE A 131 -22.32 -5.14 -8.77
CA ILE A 131 -22.35 -5.44 -10.21
C ILE A 131 -21.76 -6.82 -10.40
N GLY A 132 -22.49 -7.66 -11.12
CA GLY A 132 -22.02 -8.97 -11.56
C GLY A 132 -21.50 -8.93 -13.00
N THR A 133 -21.63 -10.05 -13.69
CA THR A 133 -21.32 -10.14 -15.13
C THR A 133 -22.22 -9.17 -15.92
N THR A 134 -21.63 -8.47 -16.90
CA THR A 134 -22.32 -7.48 -17.73
C THR A 134 -22.06 -7.75 -19.22
N PRO A 135 -23.05 -7.57 -20.12
CA PRO A 135 -24.45 -7.23 -19.82
C PRO A 135 -25.24 -8.43 -19.28
N VAL A 136 -26.33 -8.17 -18.55
CA VAL A 136 -27.34 -9.17 -18.20
C VAL A 136 -28.55 -9.00 -19.09
N SER A 137 -29.05 -10.10 -19.65
CA SER A 137 -30.31 -10.17 -20.37
C SER A 137 -31.02 -11.46 -19.99
N GLY A 138 -32.02 -11.37 -19.11
CA GLY A 138 -32.63 -12.55 -18.49
C GLY A 138 -34.10 -12.37 -18.14
N PRO A 139 -34.86 -13.46 -17.99
CA PRO A 139 -36.27 -13.39 -17.64
C PRO A 139 -36.47 -12.88 -16.21
N LEU A 140 -37.44 -11.99 -16.01
CA LEU A 140 -37.92 -11.58 -14.71
C LEU A 140 -38.67 -12.74 -14.03
N VAL A 141 -38.15 -13.19 -12.89
CA VAL A 141 -38.74 -14.26 -12.08
C VAL A 141 -39.04 -13.72 -10.69
N ARG A 142 -40.23 -13.98 -10.17
CA ARG A 142 -40.57 -13.63 -8.79
C ARG A 142 -40.00 -14.68 -7.85
N PHE A 143 -39.37 -14.24 -6.78
CA PHE A 143 -38.86 -15.14 -5.77
C PHE A 143 -40.01 -15.92 -5.12
N VAL A 144 -39.87 -17.25 -5.05
CA VAL A 144 -40.76 -18.15 -4.33
C VAL A 144 -39.89 -19.13 -3.53
N PRO A 145 -40.01 -19.17 -2.19
CA PRO A 145 -39.24 -20.10 -1.36
C PRO A 145 -39.36 -21.56 -1.84
N GLY A 146 -38.23 -22.26 -1.96
CA GLY A 146 -38.17 -23.66 -2.37
C GLY A 146 -38.32 -23.92 -3.88
N VAL A 147 -38.51 -22.89 -4.70
CA VAL A 147 -38.57 -23.02 -6.16
C VAL A 147 -37.19 -22.73 -6.78
N PRO A 148 -36.60 -23.63 -7.59
CA PRO A 148 -35.32 -23.40 -8.25
C PRO A 148 -35.36 -22.19 -9.20
N ILE A 149 -34.26 -21.42 -9.23
CA ILE A 149 -34.09 -20.29 -10.15
C ILE A 149 -33.56 -20.80 -11.50
N PRO A 150 -34.18 -20.43 -12.63
CA PRO A 150 -33.63 -20.74 -13.95
C PRO A 150 -32.27 -20.04 -14.18
N PRO A 151 -31.31 -20.69 -14.88
CA PRO A 151 -30.04 -20.05 -15.21
C PRO A 151 -30.23 -18.71 -15.93
N GLY A 152 -29.51 -17.68 -15.48
CA GLY A 152 -29.56 -16.34 -16.07
C GLY A 152 -30.80 -15.50 -15.67
N ALA A 153 -31.66 -15.99 -14.78
CA ALA A 153 -32.85 -15.25 -14.37
C ALA A 153 -32.52 -14.01 -13.53
N VAL A 154 -33.35 -12.99 -13.67
CA VAL A 154 -33.37 -11.80 -12.82
C VAL A 154 -34.49 -11.95 -11.81
N VAL A 155 -34.12 -12.06 -10.53
CA VAL A 155 -35.03 -12.43 -9.45
C VAL A 155 -35.56 -11.18 -8.75
N LEU A 156 -36.87 -10.98 -8.75
CA LEU A 156 -37.54 -9.95 -7.98
C LEU A 156 -38.03 -10.53 -6.65
N VAL A 157 -37.51 -10.02 -5.54
CA VAL A 157 -37.90 -10.44 -4.19
C VAL A 157 -39.18 -9.72 -3.79
N ILE A 158 -40.28 -10.47 -3.67
CA ILE A 158 -41.60 -9.94 -3.27
C ILE A 158 -42.02 -10.62 -1.97
N GLY A 159 -42.18 -9.84 -0.91
CA GLY A 159 -42.64 -10.32 0.39
C GLY A 159 -41.55 -10.38 1.46
N PRO A 160 -41.87 -10.92 2.65
CA PRO A 160 -40.96 -10.92 3.79
C PRO A 160 -39.85 -11.98 3.69
N ASP A 161 -40.04 -12.99 2.84
CA ASP A 161 -39.08 -14.09 2.70
C ASP A 161 -37.87 -13.66 1.87
N LEU A 162 -36.67 -13.82 2.44
CA LEU A 162 -35.41 -13.48 1.78
C LEU A 162 -34.81 -14.71 1.08
N PRO A 163 -34.21 -14.54 -0.11
CA PRO A 163 -33.50 -15.61 -0.80
C PRO A 163 -32.26 -16.04 0.01
N SER A 164 -31.97 -17.34 0.02
CA SER A 164 -30.74 -17.88 0.62
C SER A 164 -29.50 -17.46 -0.19
N ALA A 165 -28.31 -17.57 0.40
CA ALA A 165 -27.05 -17.27 -0.30
C ALA A 165 -26.85 -18.10 -1.57
N GLU A 166 -27.29 -19.36 -1.55
CA GLU A 166 -27.26 -20.27 -2.72
C GLU A 166 -28.15 -19.75 -3.86
N ILE A 167 -29.38 -19.34 -3.52
CA ILE A 167 -30.37 -18.78 -4.44
C ILE A 167 -29.86 -17.45 -5.02
N ILE A 168 -29.28 -16.59 -4.19
CA ILE A 168 -28.62 -15.36 -4.64
C ILE A 168 -27.51 -15.70 -5.63
N GLY A 169 -26.60 -16.62 -5.29
CA GLY A 169 -25.47 -17.01 -6.13
C GLY A 169 -25.86 -17.63 -7.49
N ALA A 170 -27.06 -18.24 -7.59
CA ALA A 170 -27.56 -18.84 -8.82
C ALA A 170 -28.24 -17.82 -9.77
N ALA A 171 -28.67 -16.66 -9.28
CA ALA A 171 -29.32 -15.63 -10.08
C ALA A 171 -28.31 -14.85 -10.94
N ALA A 172 -28.76 -14.26 -12.05
CA ALA A 172 -27.96 -13.23 -12.74
C ALA A 172 -28.04 -11.88 -12.02
N ALA A 173 -29.21 -11.57 -11.46
CA ALA A 173 -29.45 -10.38 -10.66
C ALA A 173 -30.55 -10.63 -9.63
N VAL A 174 -30.47 -9.93 -8.50
CA VAL A 174 -31.53 -9.87 -7.49
C VAL A 174 -31.98 -8.42 -7.33
N LEU A 175 -33.27 -8.20 -7.51
CA LEU A 175 -33.97 -6.94 -7.36
C LEU A 175 -34.78 -6.96 -6.07
N GLU A 176 -34.54 -6.00 -5.19
CA GLU A 176 -35.15 -5.90 -3.86
C GLU A 176 -35.72 -4.48 -3.65
N PRO A 177 -36.74 -4.27 -2.80
CA PRO A 177 -37.14 -2.93 -2.42
C PRO A 177 -36.02 -2.25 -1.63
N GLU A 178 -35.80 -0.95 -1.86
CA GLU A 178 -34.87 -0.17 -1.05
C GLU A 178 -35.43 0.10 0.35
N THR A 179 -34.54 0.42 1.29
CA THR A 179 -34.91 0.88 2.63
C THR A 179 -34.62 2.38 2.79
N PRO A 180 -35.33 3.10 3.67
CA PRO A 180 -35.02 4.50 3.98
C PRO A 180 -33.56 4.73 4.40
N GLU A 181 -32.98 3.78 5.14
CA GLU A 181 -31.59 3.83 5.59
C GLU A 181 -30.61 3.75 4.41
N LEU A 182 -30.87 2.84 3.46
CA LEU A 182 -30.07 2.73 2.24
C LEU A 182 -30.15 4.01 1.40
N ARG A 183 -31.34 4.60 1.27
CA ARG A 183 -31.54 5.86 0.55
C ARG A 183 -30.81 7.02 1.21
N ALA A 184 -30.92 7.16 2.54
CA ALA A 184 -30.23 8.21 3.28
C ALA A 184 -28.71 8.11 3.13
N ARG A 185 -28.16 6.90 3.29
CA ARG A 185 -26.72 6.64 3.05
C ARG A 185 -26.30 6.96 1.63
N TRP A 186 -27.10 6.56 0.63
CA TRP A 186 -26.82 6.92 -0.75
C TRP A 186 -26.83 8.43 -0.95
N ALA A 187 -27.78 9.17 -0.37
CA ALA A 187 -27.85 10.62 -0.49
C ALA A 187 -26.64 11.34 0.15
N GLU A 188 -26.15 10.83 1.28
CA GLU A 188 -24.95 11.34 1.96
C GLU A 188 -23.67 10.97 1.20
N ALA A 189 -23.62 9.76 0.63
CA ALA A 189 -22.43 9.18 0.03
C ALA A 189 -22.42 9.21 -1.50
N ALA A 190 -23.38 9.85 -2.18
CA ALA A 190 -23.47 9.90 -3.65
C ALA A 190 -22.24 10.54 -4.33
N ALA A 191 -21.33 11.13 -3.56
CA ALA A 191 -20.01 11.57 -4.03
C ALA A 191 -18.89 10.52 -3.88
N ALA A 192 -19.05 9.52 -2.99
CA ALA A 192 -17.99 8.62 -2.53
C ALA A 192 -18.22 7.12 -2.84
N LEU A 193 -19.48 6.63 -2.84
CA LEU A 193 -19.77 5.21 -3.05
C LEU A 193 -19.93 4.89 -4.55
N ARG A 194 -18.88 4.31 -5.14
CA ARG A 194 -18.98 3.61 -6.42
C ARG A 194 -19.45 2.18 -6.15
N ALA A 195 -20.40 1.68 -6.94
CA ALA A 195 -20.82 0.29 -6.83
C ALA A 195 -19.59 -0.63 -7.01
N THR A 196 -19.41 -1.55 -6.07
CA THR A 196 -18.30 -2.52 -6.11
C THR A 196 -18.63 -3.60 -7.12
N VAL A 197 -17.74 -3.83 -8.09
CA VAL A 197 -17.85 -5.00 -8.96
C VAL A 197 -17.41 -6.23 -8.19
N SER A 198 -18.26 -7.25 -8.15
CA SER A 198 -18.00 -8.52 -7.47
C SER A 198 -18.12 -9.67 -8.47
N SER A 199 -17.57 -10.84 -8.12
CA SER A 199 -17.73 -12.08 -8.90
C SER A 199 -19.12 -12.71 -8.78
N GLY A 200 -20.09 -12.02 -8.14
CA GLY A 200 -21.42 -12.53 -7.83
C GLY A 200 -22.53 -11.91 -8.70
N PRO A 201 -23.81 -12.16 -8.36
CA PRO A 201 -24.95 -11.57 -9.06
C PRO A 201 -25.01 -10.05 -8.85
N TRP A 202 -25.72 -9.37 -9.73
CA TRP A 202 -26.15 -8.00 -9.48
C TRP A 202 -27.07 -7.91 -8.28
N ARG A 203 -26.91 -6.87 -7.46
CA ARG A 203 -27.84 -6.52 -6.38
C ARG A 203 -28.35 -5.12 -6.61
N VAL A 204 -29.66 -4.99 -6.82
CA VAL A 204 -30.31 -3.73 -7.13
C VAL A 204 -31.45 -3.48 -6.15
N ALA A 205 -31.36 -2.39 -5.40
CA ALA A 205 -32.45 -1.91 -4.58
C ALA A 205 -33.31 -0.93 -5.41
N LEU A 206 -34.63 -1.08 -5.37
CA LEU A 206 -35.59 -0.31 -6.16
C LEU A 206 -36.37 0.62 -5.24
N ASP A 207 -36.59 1.86 -5.67
CA ASP A 207 -37.52 2.74 -4.96
C ASP A 207 -38.95 2.17 -4.99
N ALA A 208 -39.85 2.74 -4.19
CA ALA A 208 -41.21 2.25 -4.08
C ALA A 208 -41.99 2.26 -5.41
N GLN A 209 -41.74 3.23 -6.29
CA GLN A 209 -42.41 3.34 -7.59
C GLN A 209 -41.84 2.34 -8.59
N ALA A 210 -40.52 2.21 -8.67
CA ALA A 210 -39.81 1.28 -9.51
C ALA A 210 -40.13 -0.17 -9.13
N PHE A 211 -40.14 -0.46 -7.83
CA PHE A 211 -40.52 -1.77 -7.30
C PHE A 211 -41.97 -2.12 -7.66
N LEU A 212 -42.89 -1.16 -7.53
CA LEU A 212 -44.30 -1.37 -7.88
C LEU A 212 -44.49 -1.60 -9.39
N ALA A 213 -43.76 -0.86 -10.24
CA ALA A 213 -43.79 -1.03 -11.68
C ALA A 213 -43.32 -2.44 -12.08
N LEU A 214 -42.14 -2.85 -11.60
CA LEU A 214 -41.58 -4.19 -11.81
C LEU A 214 -42.47 -5.30 -11.23
N SER A 215 -43.11 -5.06 -10.10
CA SER A 215 -44.05 -6.00 -9.48
C SER A 215 -45.34 -6.18 -10.29
N ARG A 216 -45.63 -5.34 -11.28
CA ARG A 216 -46.79 -5.49 -12.19
C ARG A 216 -46.40 -6.00 -13.58
N GLU A 217 -45.10 -6.01 -13.87
CA GLU A 217 -44.56 -6.52 -15.13
C GLU A 217 -44.84 -8.03 -15.26
N ALA A 218 -45.01 -8.47 -16.51
CA ALA A 218 -45.32 -9.86 -16.82
C ALA A 218 -44.15 -10.79 -16.39
N ALA A 219 -44.50 -11.93 -15.80
CA ALA A 219 -43.49 -12.95 -15.50
C ALA A 219 -42.81 -13.40 -16.80
N GLY A 220 -41.48 -13.47 -16.79
CA GLY A 220 -40.68 -13.79 -17.97
C GLY A 220 -40.36 -12.60 -18.88
N SER A 221 -40.85 -11.38 -18.60
CA SER A 221 -40.37 -10.18 -19.29
C SER A 221 -38.85 -10.09 -19.20
N VAL A 222 -38.20 -9.76 -20.31
CA VAL A 222 -36.73 -9.71 -20.36
C VAL A 222 -36.25 -8.45 -19.68
N VAL A 223 -35.44 -8.62 -18.64
CA VAL A 223 -34.73 -7.55 -17.96
C VAL A 223 -33.35 -7.42 -18.59
N HIS A 224 -33.01 -6.21 -18.97
CA HIS A 224 -31.69 -5.81 -19.42
C HIS A 224 -31.03 -4.98 -18.31
N LEU A 225 -29.88 -5.43 -17.83
CA LEU A 225 -28.99 -4.63 -17.00
C LEU A 225 -27.69 -4.43 -17.76
N ASP A 226 -27.29 -3.17 -17.88
CA ASP A 226 -26.03 -2.80 -18.49
C ASP A 226 -25.26 -1.82 -17.60
N ALA A 227 -23.95 -1.95 -17.63
CA ALA A 227 -23.01 -1.08 -16.96
C ALA A 227 -21.83 -0.81 -17.90
N ILE A 228 -21.58 0.48 -18.15
CA ILE A 228 -20.30 0.89 -18.71
C ILE A 228 -19.29 0.82 -17.55
N THR A 229 -18.32 -0.07 -17.68
CA THR A 229 -17.26 -0.25 -16.69
C THR A 229 -15.92 0.25 -17.22
N ARG A 230 -14.99 0.53 -16.30
CA ARG A 230 -13.59 0.81 -16.62
C ARG A 230 -12.68 0.05 -15.68
N PRO A 231 -11.47 -0.35 -16.12
CA PRO A 231 -10.48 -0.97 -15.25
C PRO A 231 -10.16 -0.08 -14.05
N VAL A 232 -10.08 -0.70 -12.88
CA VAL A 232 -9.53 -0.07 -11.67
C VAL A 232 -8.01 -0.24 -11.75
N ARG A 233 -7.31 0.85 -11.48
CA ARG A 233 -5.86 0.86 -11.37
C ARG A 233 -5.47 1.07 -9.92
N THR A 234 -4.37 0.47 -9.49
CA THR A 234 -3.70 0.74 -8.22
C THR A 234 -2.28 1.25 -8.50
N TRP A 235 -1.56 1.65 -7.47
CA TRP A 235 -0.23 2.25 -7.61
C TRP A 235 0.74 1.69 -6.59
N ASN A 236 1.93 1.31 -7.08
CA ASN A 236 3.09 1.13 -6.23
C ASN A 236 3.93 2.39 -6.22
N VAL A 237 4.61 2.68 -5.12
CA VAL A 237 5.75 3.61 -5.09
C VAL A 237 7.03 2.80 -5.02
N ILE A 238 7.83 2.82 -6.08
CA ILE A 238 9.11 2.11 -6.17
C ILE A 238 10.21 3.13 -6.38
N ALA A 239 11.14 3.20 -5.45
CA ALA A 239 12.24 4.16 -5.48
C ALA A 239 13.52 3.53 -4.97
N GLN A 240 14.67 4.04 -5.39
CA GLN A 240 15.95 3.55 -4.90
C GLN A 240 16.94 4.66 -4.56
N VAL A 241 17.90 4.34 -3.70
CA VAL A 241 19.19 5.05 -3.62
C VAL A 241 20.26 4.07 -4.04
N ARG A 242 20.86 4.29 -5.22
CA ARG A 242 21.91 3.40 -5.74
C ARG A 242 23.11 3.35 -4.78
N GLY A 243 23.58 2.13 -4.54
CA GLY A 243 24.77 1.87 -3.73
C GLY A 243 26.02 2.52 -4.30
N ARG A 244 26.92 2.97 -3.42
CA ARG A 244 28.20 3.63 -3.79
C ARG A 244 29.29 2.66 -4.24
N ASP A 245 29.13 1.37 -3.94
CA ASP A 245 30.13 0.35 -4.24
C ASP A 245 29.74 -0.33 -5.55
N GLU A 246 30.39 0.02 -6.66
CA GLU A 246 30.05 -0.50 -8.00
C GLU A 246 30.00 -2.03 -8.08
N ALA A 247 30.81 -2.73 -7.27
CA ALA A 247 30.79 -4.19 -7.24
C ALA A 247 29.54 -4.78 -6.58
N ARG A 248 28.74 -3.95 -5.88
CA ARG A 248 27.61 -4.37 -5.04
C ARG A 248 26.38 -3.48 -5.19
N ALA A 249 26.43 -2.48 -6.05
CA ALA A 249 25.30 -1.58 -6.31
C ALA A 249 24.11 -2.33 -6.91
N ASP A 250 24.36 -3.47 -7.55
CA ASP A 250 23.29 -4.35 -8.06
C ASP A 250 22.71 -5.26 -6.96
N GLU A 251 23.33 -5.36 -5.76
CA GLU A 251 22.71 -6.03 -4.62
C GLU A 251 21.73 -5.08 -3.92
N VAL A 252 20.47 -5.52 -3.80
CA VAL A 252 19.36 -4.71 -3.29
C VAL A 252 18.90 -5.21 -1.92
N VAL A 253 18.82 -4.30 -0.95
CA VAL A 253 18.00 -4.51 0.26
C VAL A 253 16.68 -3.79 0.03
N LEU A 254 15.58 -4.55 0.04
CA LEU A 254 14.23 -4.01 -0.10
C LEU A 254 13.63 -3.77 1.28
N ILE A 255 13.08 -2.57 1.49
CA ILE A 255 12.14 -2.31 2.57
C ILE A 255 10.79 -1.98 1.94
N SER A 256 9.72 -2.54 2.51
CA SER A 256 8.39 -2.41 1.92
C SER A 256 7.29 -2.27 2.96
N ALA A 257 6.14 -1.76 2.53
CA ALA A 257 4.91 -1.63 3.29
C ALA A 257 3.74 -1.66 2.29
N HIS A 258 2.51 -1.88 2.73
CA HIS A 258 1.35 -1.68 1.86
C HIS A 258 0.77 -0.28 2.06
N LEU A 259 0.25 0.32 0.99
CA LEU A 259 -0.11 1.74 0.93
C LEU A 259 -1.60 1.96 1.16
N ASP A 260 -2.42 1.05 0.65
CA ASP A 260 -3.87 1.15 0.73
C ASP A 260 -4.40 0.83 2.12
N HIS A 261 -5.70 1.00 2.27
CA HIS A 261 -6.47 0.33 3.31
C HIS A 261 -7.90 0.11 2.78
N LEU A 262 -8.87 -0.04 3.67
CA LEU A 262 -10.21 -0.49 3.37
C LEU A 262 -11.16 0.60 2.83
N GLY A 263 -10.79 1.89 2.94
CA GLY A 263 -11.60 3.02 2.47
C GLY A 263 -12.78 3.36 3.36
N VAL A 264 -13.88 3.81 2.76
CA VAL A 264 -15.14 4.07 3.48
C VAL A 264 -15.99 2.81 3.46
N ARG A 265 -16.26 2.22 4.63
CA ARG A 265 -17.15 1.06 4.80
C ARG A 265 -18.11 1.27 5.98
N GLY A 266 -19.22 0.54 6.00
CA GLY A 266 -20.14 0.52 7.14
C GLY A 266 -21.23 1.60 7.13
N ASP A 267 -22.04 1.56 8.19
CA ASP A 267 -23.24 2.37 8.47
C ASP A 267 -23.28 2.92 9.89
N GLY A 268 -22.15 2.83 10.60
CA GLY A 268 -21.96 3.44 11.90
C GLY A 268 -21.81 4.96 11.82
N PRO A 269 -21.68 5.65 12.97
CA PRO A 269 -21.42 7.09 13.01
C PRO A 269 -20.07 7.46 12.41
N ASP A 270 -19.13 6.51 12.44
CA ASP A 270 -17.89 6.56 11.68
C ASP A 270 -17.91 5.47 10.62
N THR A 271 -17.54 5.85 9.40
CA THR A 271 -17.54 4.98 8.23
C THR A 271 -16.18 4.95 7.55
N ILE A 272 -15.22 5.74 8.03
CA ILE A 272 -13.89 5.80 7.43
C ILE A 272 -13.01 4.77 8.14
N TYR A 273 -12.35 3.93 7.36
CA TYR A 273 -11.39 2.98 7.88
C TYR A 273 -10.04 3.62 7.65
N ASN A 274 -9.55 4.39 8.63
CA ASN A 274 -8.35 5.20 8.45
C ASN A 274 -7.07 4.38 8.31
N GLY A 275 -7.05 3.14 8.79
CA GLY A 275 -5.91 2.25 8.62
C GLY A 275 -4.65 2.82 9.25
N ALA A 276 -4.78 3.29 10.49
CA ALA A 276 -3.71 3.96 11.21
C ALA A 276 -2.60 2.98 11.57
N ASP A 277 -2.95 1.84 12.18
CA ASP A 277 -2.00 0.76 12.37
C ASP A 277 -1.81 0.01 11.05
N ASP A 278 -2.89 -0.21 10.29
CA ASP A 278 -2.89 -1.02 9.06
C ASP A 278 -3.16 -0.20 7.77
N ASP A 279 -2.18 0.17 6.96
CA ASP A 279 -0.75 0.13 7.27
C ASP A 279 -0.07 1.49 7.10
N ALA A 280 -0.76 2.56 7.51
CA ALA A 280 -0.10 3.86 7.62
C ALA A 280 1.13 3.80 8.53
N SER A 281 1.13 2.90 9.52
CA SER A 281 2.25 2.68 10.42
C SER A 281 3.48 2.07 9.72
N GLY A 282 3.31 1.05 8.88
CA GLY A 282 4.37 0.43 8.08
C GLY A 282 4.90 1.39 7.02
N VAL A 283 4.02 2.10 6.31
CA VAL A 283 4.44 3.15 5.35
C VAL A 283 5.28 4.21 6.04
N THR A 284 4.88 4.65 7.24
CA THR A 284 5.66 5.61 8.03
C THR A 284 7.02 5.05 8.44
N ALA A 285 7.11 3.76 8.79
CA ALA A 285 8.38 3.09 9.07
C ALA A 285 9.34 3.15 7.87
N VAL A 286 8.83 2.79 6.69
CA VAL A 286 9.59 2.78 5.44
C VAL A 286 10.05 4.18 5.09
N LEU A 287 9.19 5.19 5.19
CA LEU A 287 9.55 6.58 4.90
C LEU A 287 10.61 7.11 5.86
N GLU A 288 10.49 6.87 7.17
CA GLU A 288 11.45 7.35 8.15
C GLU A 288 12.82 6.65 8.04
N LEU A 289 12.84 5.34 7.77
CA LEU A 289 14.06 4.59 7.50
C LEU A 289 14.72 5.07 6.19
N ALA A 290 13.92 5.26 5.14
CA ALA A 290 14.38 5.78 3.85
C ALA A 290 14.99 7.17 3.99
N ARG A 291 14.32 8.09 4.70
CA ARG A 291 14.84 9.42 5.00
C ARG A 291 16.18 9.36 5.72
N ALA A 292 16.25 8.63 6.83
CA ALA A 292 17.46 8.58 7.66
C ALA A 292 18.66 7.97 6.91
N ILE A 293 18.43 7.00 6.02
CA ILE A 293 19.47 6.38 5.19
C ILE A 293 19.85 7.29 4.00
N GLY A 294 18.86 7.86 3.31
CA GLY A 294 19.04 8.71 2.12
C GLY A 294 19.74 10.04 2.42
N GLU A 295 19.45 10.65 3.57
CA GLU A 295 20.14 11.86 4.06
C GLU A 295 21.56 11.57 4.59
N GLY A 296 21.90 10.28 4.77
CA GLY A 296 23.19 9.82 5.24
C GLY A 296 24.23 9.63 4.14
N ARG A 297 25.33 8.94 4.50
CA ARG A 297 26.32 8.49 3.50
C ARG A 297 25.72 7.33 2.71
N ARG A 298 25.66 7.45 1.37
CA ARG A 298 25.12 6.40 0.49
C ARG A 298 25.67 5.01 0.86
N PRO A 299 24.82 3.99 1.02
CA PRO A 299 25.22 2.62 1.37
C PRO A 299 26.07 1.94 0.29
N ARG A 300 26.69 0.78 0.58
CA ARG A 300 27.44 -0.02 -0.42
C ARG A 300 26.47 -0.70 -1.39
N ARG A 301 25.43 -1.32 -0.83
CA ARG A 301 24.30 -1.91 -1.55
C ARG A 301 23.28 -0.85 -1.90
N THR A 302 22.43 -1.14 -2.87
CA THR A 302 21.27 -0.31 -3.15
C THR A 302 20.19 -0.53 -2.10
N LEU A 303 19.63 0.56 -1.57
CA LEU A 303 18.37 0.52 -0.83
C LEU A 303 17.24 0.75 -1.84
N MET A 304 16.30 -0.21 -1.91
CA MET A 304 15.05 -0.05 -2.65
C MET A 304 13.90 0.06 -1.66
N VAL A 305 12.97 0.96 -1.96
CA VAL A 305 11.69 1.13 -1.27
C VAL A 305 10.60 0.65 -2.21
N ALA A 306 9.66 -0.14 -1.71
CA ALA A 306 8.41 -0.46 -2.39
C ALA A 306 7.22 -0.27 -1.45
N LEU A 307 6.33 0.67 -1.77
CA LEU A 307 5.02 0.77 -1.12
C LEU A 307 4.00 0.17 -2.07
N PHE A 308 3.39 -0.97 -1.70
CA PHE A 308 2.52 -1.73 -2.58
C PHE A 308 1.07 -1.24 -2.47
N GLY A 309 0.40 -1.08 -3.61
CA GLY A 309 -1.05 -0.85 -3.61
C GLY A 309 -1.86 -2.13 -3.77
N SER A 310 -3.12 -2.09 -3.37
CA SER A 310 -4.09 -3.19 -3.49
C SER A 310 -3.71 -4.45 -2.70
N GLU A 311 -3.08 -4.32 -1.53
CA GLU A 311 -2.83 -5.46 -0.63
C GLU A 311 -4.18 -6.06 -0.20
N GLU A 312 -5.02 -5.21 0.38
CA GLU A 312 -6.32 -5.51 1.01
C GLU A 312 -7.36 -6.13 0.07
N THR A 313 -7.11 -5.98 -1.23
CA THR A 313 -8.03 -6.38 -2.29
C THR A 313 -7.42 -7.42 -3.23
N GLY A 314 -6.34 -8.06 -2.82
CA GLY A 314 -5.80 -9.26 -3.47
C GLY A 314 -4.30 -9.23 -3.78
N GLY A 315 -3.55 -8.25 -3.27
CA GLY A 315 -2.10 -8.09 -3.47
C GLY A 315 -1.71 -7.77 -4.91
N ALA A 316 -2.45 -6.90 -5.62
CA ALA A 316 -2.14 -6.62 -7.03
C ALA A 316 -0.79 -5.91 -7.20
N GLY A 317 -0.41 -5.04 -6.25
CA GLY A 317 0.88 -4.34 -6.22
C GLY A 317 2.08 -5.26 -6.12
N SER A 318 2.14 -6.10 -5.09
CA SER A 318 3.23 -7.05 -4.90
C SER A 318 3.24 -8.17 -5.94
N ARG A 319 2.06 -8.59 -6.45
CA ARG A 319 1.96 -9.49 -7.61
C ARG A 319 2.65 -8.88 -8.82
N ALA A 320 2.32 -7.65 -9.19
CA ALA A 320 2.93 -6.97 -10.31
C ALA A 320 4.45 -6.81 -10.13
N PHE A 321 4.90 -6.53 -8.90
CA PHE A 321 6.32 -6.44 -8.57
C PHE A 321 7.06 -7.75 -8.84
N VAL A 322 6.54 -8.91 -8.41
CA VAL A 322 7.26 -10.19 -8.63
C VAL A 322 7.10 -10.75 -10.06
N GLU A 323 6.08 -10.32 -10.80
CA GLU A 323 5.88 -10.70 -12.20
C GLU A 323 6.72 -9.88 -13.16
N ARG A 324 6.92 -8.58 -12.86
CA ARG A 324 7.74 -7.66 -13.64
C ARG A 324 8.68 -6.90 -12.70
N PRO A 325 9.68 -7.61 -12.13
CA PRO A 325 10.49 -7.02 -11.09
C PRO A 325 11.39 -5.91 -11.65
N PRO A 326 11.59 -4.82 -10.90
CA PRO A 326 12.40 -3.67 -11.36
C PRO A 326 13.88 -4.03 -11.53
N VAL A 327 14.33 -5.06 -10.83
CA VAL A 327 15.64 -5.71 -10.97
C VAL A 327 15.45 -7.22 -10.95
N PRO A 328 16.39 -8.04 -11.46
CA PRO A 328 16.30 -9.49 -11.30
C PRO A 328 16.07 -9.86 -9.82
N LEU A 329 15.10 -10.71 -9.49
CA LEU A 329 14.80 -11.04 -8.09
C LEU A 329 15.99 -11.68 -7.36
N THR A 330 16.93 -12.28 -8.09
CA THR A 330 18.20 -12.79 -7.55
C THR A 330 19.15 -11.69 -7.05
N HIS A 331 18.91 -10.44 -7.41
CA HIS A 331 19.63 -9.27 -6.91
C HIS A 331 19.07 -8.76 -5.57
N VAL A 332 17.83 -9.13 -5.22
CA VAL A 332 17.22 -8.75 -3.94
C VAL A 332 17.76 -9.66 -2.85
N VAL A 333 18.70 -9.13 -2.06
CA VAL A 333 19.40 -9.81 -0.97
C VAL A 333 18.44 -10.17 0.17
N ALA A 334 17.52 -9.27 0.49
CA ALA A 334 16.45 -9.48 1.46
C ALA A 334 15.33 -8.46 1.30
N ASN A 335 14.15 -8.83 1.79
CA ASN A 335 13.03 -7.92 2.01
C ASN A 335 12.64 -7.86 3.49
N LEU A 336 12.48 -6.65 4.01
CA LEU A 336 11.82 -6.37 5.28
C LEU A 336 10.55 -5.56 4.99
N GLN A 337 9.42 -6.25 4.95
CA GLN A 337 8.10 -5.63 4.95
C GLN A 337 7.83 -5.10 6.36
N PHE A 338 7.24 -3.94 6.50
CA PHE A 338 6.73 -3.40 7.76
C PHE A 338 5.22 -3.38 7.69
N GLU A 339 4.56 -3.84 8.75
CA GLU A 339 3.10 -3.89 8.81
C GLU A 339 2.63 -3.78 10.26
N MET A 340 1.68 -2.89 10.56
CA MET A 340 1.03 -2.79 11.88
C MET A 340 2.03 -2.71 13.05
N ILE A 341 2.81 -1.64 13.07
CA ILE A 341 3.86 -1.37 14.08
C ILE A 341 3.54 -0.20 15.02
N GLY A 342 2.35 0.37 14.91
CA GLY A 342 1.89 1.56 15.61
C GLY A 342 1.56 1.32 17.08
N ARG A 343 1.34 0.06 17.48
CA ARG A 343 0.94 -0.32 18.85
C ARG A 343 1.82 -1.46 19.36
N PRO A 344 2.13 -1.52 20.68
CA PRO A 344 2.91 -2.61 21.23
C PRO A 344 2.09 -3.89 21.33
N ASP A 345 2.68 -5.01 20.92
CA ASP A 345 2.13 -6.34 21.19
C ASP A 345 2.39 -6.72 22.66
N PRO A 346 1.35 -6.98 23.48
CA PRO A 346 1.52 -7.38 24.87
C PRO A 346 2.18 -8.75 25.05
N ALA A 347 2.27 -9.59 24.01
CA ALA A 347 2.92 -10.89 24.04
C ALA A 347 4.46 -10.82 24.00
N VAL A 348 5.03 -9.64 23.71
CA VAL A 348 6.49 -9.43 23.64
C VAL A 348 6.93 -8.30 24.58
N PRO A 349 8.23 -8.20 24.92
CA PRO A 349 8.71 -7.11 25.78
C PRO A 349 8.42 -5.74 25.17
N ALA A 350 8.07 -4.76 25.99
CA ALA A 350 7.72 -3.40 25.53
C ALA A 350 8.82 -2.77 24.65
N GLY A 351 8.40 -2.13 23.54
CA GLY A 351 9.31 -1.53 22.57
C GLY A 351 10.09 -2.53 21.72
N THR A 352 9.56 -3.75 21.58
CA THR A 352 10.09 -4.83 20.74
C THR A 352 9.12 -5.08 19.59
N LEU A 353 9.67 -5.31 18.40
CA LEU A 353 8.96 -5.79 17.22
C LEU A 353 9.09 -7.31 17.14
N TRP A 354 8.25 -7.97 16.37
CA TRP A 354 8.43 -9.37 16.00
C TRP A 354 8.58 -9.52 14.47
N LEU A 355 9.19 -10.62 14.05
CA LEU A 355 9.44 -10.95 12.65
C LEU A 355 8.71 -12.25 12.29
N THR A 356 7.84 -12.21 11.30
CA THR A 356 7.25 -13.42 10.74
C THR A 356 8.35 -14.34 10.21
N GLY A 357 8.26 -15.65 10.44
CA GLY A 357 9.24 -16.58 9.87
C GLY A 357 10.67 -16.37 10.36
N PHE A 358 10.85 -15.81 11.57
CA PHE A 358 12.15 -15.57 12.19
C PHE A 358 13.06 -16.80 12.15
N GLU A 359 12.49 -17.97 12.42
CA GLU A 359 13.11 -19.29 12.42
C GLU A 359 13.42 -19.86 11.03
N ARG A 360 12.88 -19.25 9.96
CA ARG A 360 13.00 -19.77 8.59
C ARG A 360 14.29 -19.37 7.91
N SER A 361 14.97 -18.33 8.38
CA SER A 361 16.17 -17.81 7.72
C SER A 361 17.20 -17.25 8.69
N THR A 362 18.41 -17.04 8.21
CA THR A 362 19.49 -16.45 9.00
C THR A 362 19.30 -14.95 9.28
N LEU A 363 18.31 -14.28 8.67
CA LEU A 363 18.13 -12.83 8.74
C LEU A 363 17.78 -12.34 10.15
N GLY A 364 16.73 -12.88 10.76
CA GLY A 364 16.19 -12.37 12.04
C GLY A 364 17.24 -12.40 13.16
N ALA A 365 17.87 -13.56 13.36
CA ALA A 365 18.93 -13.73 14.36
C ALA A 365 20.16 -12.84 14.10
N GLU A 366 20.46 -12.51 12.85
CA GLU A 366 21.54 -11.58 12.52
C GLU A 366 21.14 -10.13 12.83
N LEU A 367 19.94 -9.69 12.47
CA LEU A 367 19.44 -8.35 12.80
C LEU A 367 19.46 -8.10 14.32
N VAL A 368 19.04 -9.08 15.12
CA VAL A 368 19.10 -9.03 16.59
C VAL A 368 20.54 -8.85 17.09
N ARG A 369 21.50 -9.61 16.53
CA ARG A 369 22.93 -9.46 16.85
C ARG A 369 23.50 -8.08 16.50
N ARG A 370 22.83 -7.33 15.61
CA ARG A 370 23.17 -5.95 15.24
C ARG A 370 22.37 -4.88 15.99
N GLY A 371 21.56 -5.29 16.95
CA GLY A 371 20.85 -4.41 17.88
C GLY A 371 19.38 -4.14 17.52
N ALA A 372 18.79 -4.90 16.60
CA ALA A 372 17.35 -4.85 16.37
C ALA A 372 16.62 -5.28 17.65
N ARG A 373 15.59 -4.53 18.07
CA ARG A 373 14.65 -4.99 19.11
C ARG A 373 13.60 -5.85 18.45
N LEU A 374 13.99 -7.08 18.13
CA LEU A 374 13.23 -7.99 17.30
C LEU A 374 13.19 -9.38 17.93
N VAL A 375 12.03 -10.01 17.94
CA VAL A 375 11.84 -11.42 18.36
C VAL A 375 11.12 -12.22 17.28
N ALA A 376 10.96 -13.53 17.49
CA ALA A 376 10.07 -14.33 16.65
C ALA A 376 8.61 -13.92 16.85
N ASP A 377 7.81 -14.07 15.80
CA ASP A 377 6.34 -13.93 15.84
C ASP A 377 5.75 -14.74 17.03
N PRO A 378 5.10 -14.08 18.01
CA PRO A 378 4.53 -14.73 19.17
C PRO A 378 3.17 -15.41 18.89
N HIS A 379 2.61 -15.24 17.69
CA HIS A 379 1.28 -15.72 17.28
C HIS A 379 1.35 -16.76 16.14
N PRO A 380 2.03 -17.90 16.32
CA PRO A 380 2.26 -18.86 15.23
C PRO A 380 0.97 -19.45 14.63
N ASP A 381 -0.11 -19.51 15.41
CA ASP A 381 -1.41 -20.02 14.97
C ASP A 381 -2.10 -19.09 13.95
N GLU A 382 -1.76 -17.80 13.97
CA GLU A 382 -2.29 -16.80 13.04
C GLU A 382 -1.62 -16.85 11.66
N ARG A 383 -0.48 -17.54 11.56
CA ARG A 383 0.26 -17.77 10.32
C ARG A 383 0.57 -16.48 9.53
N PHE A 384 0.88 -15.39 10.22
CA PHE A 384 1.12 -14.06 9.63
C PHE A 384 2.17 -14.03 8.51
N PHE A 385 3.15 -14.92 8.52
CA PHE A 385 4.14 -15.06 7.43
C PHE A 385 3.52 -15.19 6.03
N PHE A 386 2.28 -15.69 5.92
CA PHE A 386 1.60 -15.90 4.64
C PHE A 386 0.55 -14.84 4.28
N ARG A 387 0.31 -13.87 5.17
CA ARG A 387 -0.86 -12.96 5.13
C ARG A 387 -0.54 -11.56 4.63
N SER A 388 0.69 -11.32 4.15
CA SER A 388 1.18 -10.01 3.70
C SER A 388 2.01 -10.12 2.42
N ASP A 389 2.36 -8.98 1.82
CA ASP A 389 3.11 -8.87 0.56
C ASP A 389 4.45 -9.62 0.54
N ASN A 390 5.08 -9.82 1.70
CA ASN A 390 6.35 -10.55 1.84
C ASN A 390 6.27 -11.95 1.19
N ILE A 391 5.11 -12.61 1.26
CA ILE A 391 4.96 -13.99 0.80
C ILE A 391 5.15 -14.13 -0.72
N ARG A 392 4.83 -13.08 -1.50
CA ARG A 392 5.02 -13.09 -2.95
C ARG A 392 6.50 -13.16 -3.29
N LEU A 393 7.34 -12.41 -2.59
CA LEU A 393 8.79 -12.44 -2.74
C LEU A 393 9.38 -13.75 -2.21
N ALA A 394 8.93 -14.21 -1.05
CA ALA A 394 9.41 -15.45 -0.44
C ALA A 394 9.16 -16.68 -1.33
N ASN A 395 7.99 -16.76 -1.98
CA ASN A 395 7.68 -17.81 -2.96
C ASN A 395 8.65 -17.80 -4.15
N ARG A 396 9.14 -16.63 -4.56
CA ARG A 396 10.15 -16.48 -5.61
C ARG A 396 11.59 -16.66 -5.11
N GLY A 397 11.78 -16.96 -3.83
CA GLY A 397 13.07 -17.37 -3.24
C GLY A 397 13.82 -16.25 -2.51
N VAL A 398 13.35 -15.00 -2.59
CA VAL A 398 13.92 -13.88 -1.82
C VAL A 398 13.70 -14.13 -0.33
N VAL A 399 14.70 -13.92 0.52
CA VAL A 399 14.50 -13.95 1.98
C VAL A 399 13.67 -12.73 2.38
N ALA A 400 12.36 -12.94 2.57
CA ALA A 400 11.38 -11.88 2.73
C ALA A 400 10.46 -12.15 3.92
N HIS A 401 10.43 -11.21 4.85
CA HIS A 401 9.69 -11.33 6.12
C HIS A 401 8.99 -10.01 6.45
N THR A 402 7.91 -10.10 7.23
CA THR A 402 7.19 -8.95 7.77
C THR A 402 7.63 -8.68 9.21
N VAL A 403 7.93 -7.42 9.48
CA VAL A 403 8.25 -6.84 10.79
C VAL A 403 6.98 -6.17 11.29
N SER A 404 6.50 -6.59 12.46
CA SER A 404 5.25 -6.10 13.03
C SER A 404 5.33 -5.95 14.55
N SER A 405 4.34 -5.29 15.14
CA SER A 405 4.02 -5.44 16.56
C SER A 405 2.51 -5.52 16.77
N TYR A 406 1.77 -6.07 15.81
CA TYR A 406 0.35 -6.28 15.93
C TYR A 406 0.05 -7.25 17.08
N GLY A 407 -0.74 -6.77 18.04
CA GLY A 407 -1.07 -7.49 19.27
C GLY A 407 -2.48 -8.08 19.29
N LEU A 408 -3.04 -8.43 18.13
CA LEU A 408 -4.39 -9.02 18.00
C LEU A 408 -5.52 -8.15 18.58
N HIS A 409 -5.39 -6.83 18.49
CA HIS A 409 -6.43 -5.94 19.00
C HIS A 409 -7.69 -5.95 18.12
N GLU A 410 -8.84 -5.70 18.72
CA GLU A 410 -10.15 -5.76 18.04
C GLU A 410 -10.38 -4.61 17.05
N ASP A 411 -9.54 -3.57 17.04
CA ASP A 411 -9.69 -2.42 16.13
C ASP A 411 -9.30 -2.75 14.67
N TYR A 412 -8.63 -3.88 14.40
CA TYR A 412 -8.18 -4.29 13.07
C TYR A 412 -9.36 -4.43 12.10
N HIS A 413 -9.23 -3.86 10.90
CA HIS A 413 -10.30 -3.81 9.90
C HIS A 413 -11.60 -3.21 10.44
N THR A 414 -11.51 -2.15 11.24
CA THR A 414 -12.66 -1.39 11.72
C THR A 414 -12.40 0.12 11.62
N PRO A 415 -13.45 0.98 11.68
CA PRO A 415 -13.27 2.42 11.84
C PRO A 415 -12.54 2.82 13.13
N ALA A 416 -12.32 1.90 14.07
CA ALA A 416 -11.58 2.20 15.29
C ALA A 416 -10.05 2.13 15.11
N ASP A 417 -9.54 1.67 13.95
CA ASP A 417 -8.11 1.73 13.61
C ASP A 417 -7.67 3.16 13.28
N GLU A 418 -7.56 3.95 14.35
CA GLU A 418 -7.43 5.40 14.32
C GLU A 418 -6.11 5.91 14.85
N ILE A 419 -5.71 7.10 14.41
CA ILE A 419 -4.49 7.78 14.89
C ILE A 419 -4.49 7.89 16.43
N ALA A 420 -5.67 8.07 17.04
CA ALA A 420 -5.83 8.15 18.49
C ALA A 420 -5.43 6.86 19.23
N ARG A 421 -5.35 5.72 18.55
CA ARG A 421 -4.96 4.42 19.10
C ARG A 421 -3.45 4.16 19.04
N ILE A 422 -2.72 4.94 18.25
CA ILE A 422 -1.29 4.76 18.00
C ILE A 422 -0.46 5.17 19.22
N ASP A 423 0.41 4.27 19.68
CA ASP A 423 1.46 4.59 20.64
C ASP A 423 2.68 5.13 19.89
N PHE A 424 2.68 6.44 19.66
CA PHE A 424 3.76 7.12 18.95
C PHE A 424 5.14 6.93 19.61
N ALA A 425 5.19 6.75 20.93
CA ALA A 425 6.43 6.54 21.63
C ALA A 425 6.98 5.13 21.35
N HIS A 426 6.12 4.12 21.36
CA HIS A 426 6.45 2.76 20.90
C HIS A 426 6.89 2.77 19.45
N MET A 427 6.04 3.27 18.54
CA MET A 427 6.29 3.26 17.09
C MET A 427 7.62 3.96 16.74
N THR A 428 7.89 5.13 17.32
CA THR A 428 9.16 5.85 17.10
C THR A 428 10.37 5.02 17.55
N ARG A 429 10.31 4.39 18.73
CA ARG A 429 11.40 3.53 19.23
C ARG A 429 11.55 2.26 18.40
N ALA A 430 10.45 1.69 17.94
CA ALA A 430 10.41 0.50 17.11
C ALA A 430 11.11 0.76 15.77
N ILE A 431 10.73 1.81 15.05
CA ILE A 431 11.37 2.26 13.80
C ILE A 431 12.86 2.55 14.04
N ALA A 432 13.19 3.33 15.08
CA ALA A 432 14.57 3.68 15.39
C ALA A 432 15.44 2.45 15.68
N SER A 433 14.88 1.40 16.26
CA SER A 433 15.62 0.16 16.56
C SER A 433 16.06 -0.61 15.31
N MET A 434 15.40 -0.40 14.17
CA MET A 434 15.67 -1.08 12.91
C MET A 434 16.69 -0.34 12.03
N LEU A 435 16.89 0.97 12.26
CA LEU A 435 17.77 1.80 11.44
C LEU A 435 19.21 1.27 11.39
N ARG A 436 19.83 1.01 12.55
CA ARG A 436 21.22 0.53 12.61
C ARG A 436 21.38 -0.88 12.00
N PRO A 437 20.54 -1.87 12.31
CA PRO A 437 20.57 -3.19 11.66
C PRO A 437 20.42 -3.14 10.14
N ILE A 438 19.50 -2.32 9.62
CA ILE A 438 19.29 -2.18 8.16
C ILE A 438 20.47 -1.46 7.51
N ALA A 439 20.97 -0.37 8.11
CA ALA A 439 22.17 0.31 7.64
C ALA A 439 23.39 -0.62 7.63
N TRP A 440 23.51 -1.52 8.62
CA TRP A 440 24.52 -2.56 8.63
C TRP A 440 24.31 -3.55 7.47
N LEU A 441 23.08 -4.02 7.23
CA LEU A 441 22.78 -4.94 6.13
C LEU A 441 23.11 -4.30 4.77
N LEU A 442 22.96 -2.99 4.63
CA LEU A 442 23.33 -2.24 3.43
C LEU A 442 24.85 -2.06 3.22
N ASP A 443 25.67 -2.14 4.28
CA ASP A 443 27.12 -1.88 4.25
C ASP A 443 28.00 -3.13 4.54
N THR A 444 27.40 -4.31 4.75
CA THR A 444 28.06 -5.59 5.07
C THR A 444 28.18 -6.53 3.86
N THR A 445 29.06 -7.54 3.89
CA THR A 445 29.10 -8.63 2.89
C THR A 445 28.12 -9.78 3.17
N PHE A 446 27.50 -9.80 4.35
CA PHE A 446 26.51 -10.82 4.72
C PHE A 446 25.32 -10.85 3.74
N VAL A 447 24.92 -12.05 3.32
CA VAL A 447 23.73 -12.32 2.50
C VAL A 447 22.88 -13.32 3.27
N PRO A 448 21.63 -12.99 3.62
CA PRO A 448 20.74 -13.92 4.30
C PRO A 448 20.44 -15.15 3.46
N ALA A 449 20.18 -16.27 4.14
CA ALA A 449 19.82 -17.52 3.50
C ALA A 449 18.65 -18.19 4.24
N TRP A 450 17.81 -18.90 3.51
CA TRP A 450 16.83 -19.81 4.09
C TRP A 450 17.55 -20.95 4.83
N HIS A 451 16.99 -21.37 5.96
CA HIS A 451 17.34 -22.64 6.58
C HIS A 451 16.76 -23.82 5.76
N GLU A 452 17.20 -25.04 6.07
CA GLU A 452 16.57 -26.25 5.54
C GLU A 452 15.06 -26.21 5.84
N ASP A 453 14.23 -26.41 4.81
CA ASP A 453 12.76 -26.29 4.84
C ASP A 453 12.19 -24.91 5.25
N GLY A 454 13.04 -23.89 5.37
CA GLY A 454 12.61 -22.53 5.73
C GLY A 454 11.85 -21.82 4.62
N ARG A 455 12.17 -22.12 3.35
CA ARG A 455 11.53 -21.52 2.18
C ARG A 455 10.08 -22.03 2.04
N PRO A 456 9.08 -21.16 1.83
CA PRO A 456 7.71 -21.60 1.62
C PRO A 456 7.58 -22.48 0.37
N ALA A 457 6.85 -23.59 0.51
CA ALA A 457 6.56 -24.53 -0.56
C ALA A 457 5.37 -24.04 -1.41
N GLY A 458 5.60 -23.06 -2.28
CA GLY A 458 4.56 -22.54 -3.17
C GLY A 458 3.43 -21.78 -2.44
N THR A 459 2.53 -21.17 -3.22
CA THR A 459 1.50 -20.25 -2.73
C THR A 459 0.69 -20.85 -1.58
N GLY A 460 0.62 -20.13 -0.45
CA GLY A 460 -0.24 -20.49 0.68
C GLY A 460 -1.66 -20.90 0.28
N THR A 461 -2.28 -21.68 1.14
CA THR A 461 -3.65 -22.17 0.94
C THR A 461 -4.64 -21.00 0.87
N ALA A 462 -5.86 -21.22 0.36
CA ALA A 462 -6.89 -20.17 0.33
C ALA A 462 -7.24 -19.61 1.73
N ALA A 463 -6.97 -20.37 2.79
CA ALA A 463 -7.11 -19.94 4.19
C ALA A 463 -6.04 -18.92 4.62
N ASP A 464 -4.94 -18.78 3.86
CA ASP A 464 -3.82 -17.91 4.21
C ASP A 464 -3.99 -16.47 3.69
N ARG A 465 -5.14 -16.16 3.07
CA ARG A 465 -5.42 -14.91 2.36
C ARG A 465 -6.56 -14.09 2.99
N GLN A 466 -6.87 -14.32 4.26
CA GLN A 466 -7.94 -13.62 5.00
C GLN A 466 -7.41 -12.97 6.27
#